data_AF-A0A959FV83-F1
#
_entry.id   AF-A0A959FV83-F1
#
_cell.length_a   1.000
_cell.length_b   1.000
_cell.length_c   1.000
_cell.angle_alpha   90.00
_cell.angle_beta   90.00
_cell.angle_gamma   90.00
#
_symmetry.space_group_name_H-M   'P 1'
#
loop_
_entity.id
_entity.type
_entity.pdbx_description
1 polymer ?
#
loop_
_entity_poly.entity_id
_entity_poly.type
_entity_poly.pdbx_seq_one_letter_code
_entity_poly.pdbx_strand_id
1 'polypeptide(L)'
;MHYFLRLFSCLLLLFGTQALSAQLLLQLETVGKVKTKKFQIGETLTYRLQGSDQWEEGTIENLIYGDNLVVFNNRYTPVDQIVALRSFQPQSWSKPLSYSLYSFGAAWSLFSAGAAIVDKNDPYSWGDLAVTGTSMALGLAIQQLFKKRDYRIGKRRRLRILDLRVFN
;
A
#
# COMPACT_ATOMS: atom_id res chain seq x y z
N MET A 1 -13.80 -37.83 28.23
CA MET A 1 -13.98 -37.35 26.83
C MET A 1 -14.94 -36.18 26.69
N HIS A 2 -16.07 -36.13 27.43
CA HIS A 2 -17.05 -35.04 27.34
C HIS A 2 -16.55 -33.65 27.82
N TYR A 3 -15.63 -33.60 28.79
CA TYR A 3 -15.06 -32.32 29.27
C TYR A 3 -14.15 -31.64 28.24
N PHE A 4 -13.42 -32.43 27.44
CA PHE A 4 -12.55 -31.93 26.39
C PHE A 4 -13.35 -31.32 25.23
N LEU A 5 -14.48 -31.96 24.86
CA LEU A 5 -15.39 -31.45 23.84
C LEU A 5 -16.07 -30.14 24.27
N ARG A 6 -16.40 -29.99 25.56
CA ARG A 6 -16.98 -28.75 26.12
C ARG A 6 -15.98 -27.60 26.17
N LEU A 7 -14.72 -27.87 26.56
CA LEU A 7 -13.63 -26.89 26.55
C LEU A 7 -13.32 -26.40 25.14
N PHE A 8 -13.30 -27.32 24.16
CA PHE A 8 -13.11 -26.99 22.75
C PHE A 8 -14.25 -26.12 22.21
N SER A 9 -15.52 -26.44 22.52
CA SER A 9 -16.66 -25.60 22.14
C SER A 9 -16.65 -24.21 22.78
N CYS A 10 -16.22 -24.07 24.04
CA CYS A 10 -16.06 -22.74 24.68
C CYS A 10 -14.94 -21.92 24.02
N LEU A 11 -13.82 -22.55 23.65
CA LEU A 11 -12.72 -21.88 22.95
C LEU A 11 -13.17 -21.36 21.57
N LEU A 12 -13.98 -22.15 20.84
CA LEU A 12 -14.49 -21.81 19.51
C LEU A 12 -15.49 -20.64 19.55
N LEU A 13 -16.27 -20.51 20.63
CA LEU A 13 -17.18 -19.38 20.85
C LEU A 13 -16.43 -18.08 21.22
N LEU A 14 -15.27 -18.16 21.88
CA LEU A 14 -14.45 -16.99 22.23
C LEU A 14 -13.75 -16.34 21.03
N PHE A 15 -13.58 -17.07 19.92
CA PHE A 15 -13.06 -16.51 18.67
C PHE A 15 -14.15 -15.88 17.77
N GLY A 16 -15.43 -16.13 18.06
CA GLY A 16 -16.57 -15.64 17.26
C GLY A 16 -16.97 -14.19 17.51
N THR A 17 -16.43 -13.55 18.55
CA THR A 17 -16.77 -12.17 18.94
C THR A 17 -15.71 -11.16 18.50
N GLN A 18 -15.03 -11.41 17.38
CA GLN A 18 -14.26 -10.34 16.75
C GLN A 18 -15.26 -9.27 16.30
N ALA A 19 -15.28 -8.19 17.08
CA ALA A 19 -16.23 -7.11 16.98
C ALA A 19 -16.42 -6.73 15.51
N LEU A 20 -17.69 -6.68 15.09
CA LEU A 20 -18.13 -5.79 14.04
C LEU A 20 -17.77 -4.37 14.50
N SER A 21 -16.51 -3.97 14.29
CA SER A 21 -16.18 -2.56 14.18
C SER A 21 -16.86 -2.12 12.91
N ALA A 22 -18.05 -1.57 13.07
CA ALA A 22 -18.78 -0.97 12.00
C ALA A 22 -17.98 0.28 11.58
N GLN A 23 -17.18 0.09 10.52
CA GLN A 23 -16.00 0.90 10.23
C GLN A 23 -16.39 2.18 9.50
N LEU A 24 -16.48 3.27 10.27
CA LEU A 24 -16.39 4.61 9.71
C LEU A 24 -15.00 4.76 9.08
N LEU A 25 -14.94 5.12 7.79
CA LEU A 25 -13.68 5.19 7.06
C LEU A 25 -13.63 6.38 6.12
N LEU A 26 -12.42 6.83 5.81
CA LEU A 26 -12.18 7.86 4.81
C LEU A 26 -11.84 7.18 3.48
N GLN A 27 -12.58 7.50 2.42
CA GLN A 27 -12.45 6.88 1.11
C GLN A 27 -11.99 7.88 0.06
N LEU A 28 -10.90 7.55 -0.64
CA LEU A 28 -10.45 8.24 -1.84
C LEU A 28 -10.89 7.47 -3.09
N GLU A 29 -11.80 8.08 -3.83
CA GLU A 29 -12.33 7.59 -5.09
C GLU A 29 -11.52 8.13 -6.26
N THR A 30 -11.48 7.38 -7.35
CA THR A 30 -10.90 7.86 -8.62
C THR A 30 -11.88 7.57 -9.74
N VAL A 31 -12.21 8.59 -10.52
CA VAL A 31 -13.12 8.49 -11.68
C VAL A 31 -12.62 7.41 -12.63
N GLY A 32 -13.53 6.52 -13.05
CA GLY A 32 -13.24 5.39 -13.94
C GLY A 32 -12.53 4.21 -13.26
N LYS A 33 -12.40 4.19 -11.93
CA LYS A 33 -11.84 3.05 -11.19
C LYS A 33 -12.83 2.52 -10.15
N VAL A 34 -13.11 1.23 -10.21
CA VAL A 34 -13.92 0.50 -9.21
C VAL A 34 -13.18 0.40 -7.88
N LYS A 35 -11.86 0.18 -7.92
CA LYS A 35 -11.03 0.09 -6.71
C LYS A 35 -10.82 1.48 -6.10
N THR A 36 -11.27 1.66 -4.87
CA THR A 36 -11.06 2.86 -4.05
C THR A 36 -9.95 2.64 -3.03
N LYS A 37 -9.34 3.73 -2.55
CA LYS A 37 -8.44 3.65 -1.38
C LYS A 37 -9.24 4.01 -0.14
N LYS A 38 -9.07 3.23 0.92
CA LYS A 38 -9.74 3.42 2.21
C LYS A 38 -8.68 3.69 3.26
N PHE A 39 -8.97 4.60 4.16
CA PHE A 39 -8.14 4.95 5.31
C PHE A 39 -8.98 4.82 6.57
N GLN A 40 -8.44 4.13 7.57
CA GLN A 40 -9.15 3.83 8.81
C GLN A 40 -8.67 4.73 9.95
N ILE A 41 -9.47 4.78 11.02
CA ILE A 41 -9.04 5.39 12.29
C ILE A 41 -7.76 4.67 12.76
N GLY A 42 -6.77 5.46 13.19
CA GLY A 42 -5.43 5.03 13.55
C GLY A 42 -4.40 5.14 12.42
N GLU A 43 -4.82 5.34 11.17
CA GLU A 43 -3.88 5.53 10.07
C GLU A 43 -3.33 6.96 10.01
N THR A 44 -2.04 7.08 9.70
CA THR A 44 -1.37 8.37 9.47
C THR A 44 -1.45 8.76 8.00
N LEU A 45 -1.94 9.98 7.74
CA LEU A 45 -2.01 10.57 6.41
C LEU A 45 -1.02 11.71 6.29
N THR A 46 -0.32 11.74 5.14
CA THR A 46 0.35 12.95 4.67
C THR A 46 -0.60 13.68 3.73
N TYR A 47 -1.03 14.88 4.09
CA TYR A 47 -2.05 15.63 3.37
C TYR A 47 -1.65 17.09 3.17
N ARG A 48 -2.40 17.78 2.31
CA ARG A 48 -2.26 19.21 2.07
C ARG A 48 -3.62 19.86 2.07
N LEU A 49 -3.70 21.02 2.70
CA LEU A 49 -4.92 21.81 2.85
C LEU A 49 -5.04 22.89 1.77
N GLN A 50 -6.26 23.33 1.53
CA GLN A 50 -6.55 24.46 0.67
C GLN A 50 -5.88 25.72 1.23
N GLY A 51 -5.26 26.52 0.34
CA GLY A 51 -4.55 27.74 0.74
C GLY A 51 -3.17 27.50 1.37
N SER A 52 -2.74 26.25 1.57
CA SER A 52 -1.39 25.90 2.03
C SER A 52 -0.63 25.12 0.97
N ASP A 53 0.65 25.46 0.80
CA ASP A 53 1.58 24.68 0.00
C ASP A 53 2.36 23.63 0.80
N GLN A 54 2.23 23.66 2.12
CA GLN A 54 2.94 22.75 3.03
C GLN A 54 2.24 21.40 3.12
N TRP A 55 3.05 20.34 3.24
CA TRP A 55 2.56 19.01 3.54
C TRP A 55 2.52 18.82 5.05
N GLU A 56 1.39 18.35 5.53
CA GLU A 56 1.17 18.04 6.94
C GLU A 56 1.03 16.53 7.10
N GLU A 57 1.35 16.04 8.30
CA GLU A 57 1.16 14.66 8.69
C GLU A 57 0.22 14.63 9.90
N GLY A 58 -0.76 13.73 9.87
CA GLY A 58 -1.72 13.59 10.96
C GLY A 58 -2.30 12.18 11.01
N THR A 59 -2.44 11.65 12.22
CA THR A 59 -3.09 10.37 12.47
C THR A 59 -4.58 10.59 12.63
N ILE A 60 -5.40 9.83 11.89
CA ILE A 60 -6.86 9.90 12.00
C ILE A 60 -7.25 9.35 13.37
N GLU A 61 -7.70 10.21 14.28
CA GLU A 61 -8.22 9.80 15.59
C GLU A 61 -9.71 9.51 15.53
N ASN A 62 -10.43 10.26 14.70
CA ASN A 62 -11.87 10.07 14.51
C ASN A 62 -12.34 10.62 13.16
N LEU A 63 -13.53 10.20 12.74
CA LEU A 63 -14.24 10.73 11.59
C LEU A 63 -15.63 11.14 12.04
N ILE A 64 -16.11 12.31 11.63
CA ILE A 64 -17.45 12.79 11.93
C ILE A 64 -18.21 12.89 10.61
N TYR A 65 -19.05 11.89 10.35
CA TYR A 65 -19.77 11.78 9.08
C TYR A 65 -20.75 12.92 8.84
N GLY A 66 -21.54 13.30 9.86
CA GLY A 66 -22.54 14.37 9.76
C GLY A 66 -21.95 15.71 9.33
N ASP A 67 -20.78 16.05 9.89
CA ASP A 67 -20.09 17.32 9.62
C ASP A 67 -19.03 17.21 8.51
N ASN A 68 -18.89 16.02 7.89
CA ASN A 68 -17.87 15.72 6.89
C ASN A 68 -16.45 16.15 7.34
N LEU A 69 -16.10 15.80 8.58
CA LEU A 69 -14.91 16.26 9.30
C LEU A 69 -13.97 15.10 9.62
N VAL A 70 -12.68 15.27 9.35
CA VAL A 70 -11.62 14.37 9.81
C VAL A 70 -11.00 14.96 11.06
N VAL A 71 -10.96 14.17 12.14
CA VAL A 71 -10.25 14.53 13.37
C VAL A 71 -8.88 13.90 13.30
N PHE A 72 -7.88 14.72 13.02
CA PHE A 72 -6.49 14.33 13.18
C PHE A 72 -6.03 14.63 14.61
N ASN A 73 -5.02 13.91 15.07
CA ASN A 73 -4.35 14.13 16.37
C ASN A 73 -3.85 15.57 16.61
N ASN A 74 -3.69 16.35 15.53
CA ASN A 74 -3.21 17.72 15.59
C ASN A 74 -4.26 18.78 15.22
N ARG A 75 -5.42 18.40 14.66
CA ARG A 75 -6.50 19.34 14.26
C ARG A 75 -7.76 18.65 13.78
N TYR A 76 -8.85 19.42 13.81
CA TYR A 76 -10.09 19.12 13.10
C TYR A 76 -10.01 19.70 11.68
N THR A 77 -10.29 18.88 10.66
CA THR A 77 -10.15 19.28 9.25
C THR A 77 -11.37 18.85 8.44
N PRO A 78 -12.11 19.79 7.85
CA PRO A 78 -13.15 19.48 6.88
C PRO A 78 -12.58 18.73 5.67
N VAL A 79 -13.24 17.67 5.22
CA VAL A 79 -12.74 16.80 4.13
C VAL A 79 -12.55 17.57 2.83
N ASP A 80 -13.40 18.56 2.57
CA ASP A 80 -13.36 19.43 1.39
C ASP A 80 -12.16 20.40 1.39
N GLN A 81 -11.61 20.72 2.56
CA GLN A 81 -10.37 21.50 2.67
C GLN A 81 -9.12 20.68 2.31
N ILE A 82 -9.20 19.35 2.29
CA ILE A 82 -8.07 18.48 1.90
C ILE A 82 -7.95 18.46 0.38
N VAL A 83 -6.91 19.11 -0.15
CA VAL A 83 -6.70 19.24 -1.61
C VAL A 83 -5.79 18.17 -2.20
N ALA A 84 -4.95 17.54 -1.37
CA ALA A 84 -4.12 16.43 -1.82
C ALA A 84 -3.75 15.47 -0.68
N LEU A 85 -3.58 14.20 -1.03
CA LEU A 85 -2.95 13.19 -0.18
C LEU A 85 -1.64 12.73 -0.80
N ARG A 86 -0.63 12.38 -0.01
CA ARG A 86 0.63 11.81 -0.47
C ARG A 86 0.76 10.39 0.04
N SER A 87 1.24 9.51 -0.83
CA SER A 87 1.60 8.14 -0.50
C SER A 87 3.06 7.89 -0.83
N PHE A 88 3.70 7.07 0.00
CA PHE A 88 5.07 6.61 -0.17
C PHE A 88 5.13 5.13 -0.58
N GLN A 89 4.03 4.61 -1.15
CA GLN A 89 3.97 3.25 -1.68
C GLN A 89 4.50 3.20 -3.13
N PRO A 90 5.32 2.19 -3.48
CA PRO A 90 5.79 1.98 -4.86
C PRO A 90 4.67 2.07 -5.88
N GLN A 91 4.94 2.71 -7.02
CA GLN A 91 3.96 2.78 -8.08
C GLN A 91 3.54 1.40 -8.60
N SER A 92 2.27 1.33 -9.01
CA SER A 92 1.69 0.08 -9.50
C SER A 92 2.41 -0.46 -10.71
N TRP A 93 3.03 0.40 -11.53
CA TRP A 93 3.84 0.02 -12.67
C TRP A 93 5.30 -0.30 -12.31
N SER A 94 5.84 0.25 -11.21
CA SER A 94 7.26 0.05 -10.87
C SER A 94 7.52 -1.36 -10.32
N LYS A 95 6.55 -1.93 -9.59
CA LYS A 95 6.63 -3.31 -9.09
C LYS A 95 6.83 -4.36 -10.20
N PRO A 96 5.95 -4.47 -11.21
CA PRO A 96 6.13 -5.48 -12.27
C PRO A 96 7.40 -5.27 -13.07
N LEU A 97 7.79 -4.01 -13.36
CA LEU A 97 9.04 -3.73 -14.08
C LEU A 97 10.27 -4.21 -13.31
N SER A 98 10.33 -3.94 -12.00
CA SER A 98 11.41 -4.43 -11.16
C SER A 98 11.44 -5.96 -11.08
N TYR A 99 10.28 -6.61 -11.03
CA TYR A 99 10.24 -8.08 -11.07
C TYR A 99 10.76 -8.63 -12.40
N SER A 100 10.44 -7.98 -13.53
CA SER A 100 11.01 -8.35 -14.82
C SER A 100 12.54 -8.24 -14.81
N LEU A 101 13.10 -7.18 -14.24
CA LEU A 101 14.55 -7.01 -14.12
C LEU A 101 15.20 -8.07 -13.21
N TYR A 102 14.56 -8.40 -12.08
CA TYR A 102 15.04 -9.48 -11.21
C TYR A 102 15.01 -10.82 -11.93
N SER A 103 13.92 -11.13 -12.65
CA SER A 103 13.81 -12.37 -13.41
C SER A 103 14.83 -12.44 -14.54
N PHE A 104 15.10 -11.32 -15.21
CA PHE A 104 16.12 -11.26 -16.25
C PHE A 104 17.52 -11.55 -15.68
N GLY A 105 17.90 -10.87 -14.59
CA GLY A 105 19.19 -11.12 -13.94
C GLY A 105 19.33 -12.56 -13.44
N ALA A 106 18.28 -13.11 -12.83
CA ALA A 106 18.27 -14.51 -12.38
C ALA A 106 18.38 -15.49 -13.55
N ALA A 107 17.61 -15.29 -14.62
CA ALA A 107 17.66 -16.13 -15.82
C ALA A 107 19.02 -16.06 -16.50
N TRP A 108 19.59 -14.85 -16.63
CA TRP A 108 20.93 -14.66 -17.19
C TRP A 108 21.95 -15.47 -16.38
N SER A 109 21.98 -15.28 -15.06
CA SER A 109 22.94 -15.97 -14.20
C SER A 109 22.79 -17.49 -14.23
N LEU A 110 21.57 -18.01 -14.29
CA LEU A 110 21.33 -19.45 -14.41
C LEU A 110 21.80 -19.98 -15.76
N PHE A 111 21.57 -19.24 -16.83
CA PHE A 111 22.00 -19.60 -18.17
C PHE A 111 23.52 -19.64 -18.28
N SER A 112 24.23 -18.59 -17.84
CA SER A 112 25.70 -18.58 -17.88
C SER A 112 26.35 -19.55 -16.90
N ALA A 113 25.75 -19.79 -15.72
CA ALA A 113 26.22 -20.87 -14.84
C ALA A 113 26.03 -22.25 -15.48
N GLY A 114 24.90 -22.47 -16.17
CA GLY A 114 24.66 -23.70 -16.93
C GLY A 114 25.66 -23.90 -18.06
N ALA A 115 25.93 -22.84 -18.84
CA ALA A 115 26.94 -22.85 -19.89
C ALA A 115 28.33 -23.21 -19.35
N ALA A 116 28.75 -22.61 -18.23
CA ALA A 116 30.03 -22.89 -17.59
C ALA A 116 30.21 -24.32 -17.07
N ILE A 117 29.11 -25.03 -16.78
CA ILE A 117 29.14 -26.45 -16.39
C ILE A 117 29.33 -27.34 -17.63
N VAL A 118 28.71 -26.98 -18.75
CA VAL A 118 28.72 -27.77 -19.99
C VAL A 118 30.00 -27.54 -20.78
N ASP A 119 30.44 -26.30 -20.89
CA ASP A 119 31.68 -25.90 -21.57
C ASP A 119 32.65 -25.26 -20.58
N LYS A 120 33.72 -25.99 -20.26
CA LYS A 120 34.78 -25.52 -19.36
C LYS A 120 35.59 -24.35 -19.93
N ASN A 121 35.47 -24.06 -21.22
CA ASN A 121 36.13 -22.91 -21.86
C ASN A 121 35.30 -21.63 -21.77
N ASP A 122 34.05 -21.71 -21.32
CA ASP A 122 33.17 -20.56 -21.11
C ASP A 122 32.79 -20.42 -19.62
N PRO A 123 33.76 -20.14 -18.73
CA PRO A 123 33.48 -20.02 -17.31
C PRO A 123 32.62 -18.79 -17.02
N TYR A 124 31.84 -18.85 -15.93
CA TYR A 124 31.04 -17.73 -15.47
C TYR A 124 31.91 -16.47 -15.30
N SER A 125 31.60 -15.43 -16.08
CA SER A 125 32.48 -14.28 -16.25
C SER A 125 32.10 -13.11 -15.34
N TRP A 126 33.00 -12.14 -15.20
CA TRP A 126 32.66 -10.84 -14.60
C TRP A 126 31.56 -10.11 -15.36
N GLY A 127 31.42 -10.34 -16.68
CA GLY A 127 30.32 -9.81 -17.48
C GLY A 127 28.97 -10.35 -17.01
N ASP A 128 28.88 -11.65 -16.74
CA ASP A 128 27.66 -12.30 -16.25
C ASP A 128 27.24 -11.78 -14.88
N LEU A 129 28.23 -11.62 -13.99
CA LEU A 129 28.01 -11.04 -12.69
C LEU A 129 27.55 -9.58 -12.80
N ALA A 130 28.16 -8.81 -13.71
CA ALA A 130 27.79 -7.42 -13.94
C ALA A 130 26.36 -7.29 -14.48
N VAL A 131 25.94 -8.12 -15.44
CA VAL A 131 24.56 -8.13 -15.96
C VAL A 131 23.56 -8.49 -14.86
N THR A 132 23.87 -9.51 -14.06
CA THR A 132 23.02 -9.94 -12.94
C THR A 132 22.90 -8.83 -11.89
N GLY A 133 24.03 -8.32 -11.43
CA GLY A 133 24.11 -7.30 -10.39
C GLY A 133 23.46 -5.98 -10.81
N THR A 134 23.69 -5.52 -12.05
CA THR A 134 23.08 -4.28 -12.56
C THR A 134 21.56 -4.42 -12.71
N SER A 135 21.07 -5.56 -13.21
CA SER A 135 19.63 -5.81 -13.33
C SER A 135 18.93 -5.79 -11.96
N MET A 136 19.54 -6.44 -10.95
CA MET A 136 19.02 -6.41 -9.58
C MET A 136 19.06 -5.00 -8.98
N ALA A 137 20.17 -4.28 -9.13
CA ALA A 137 20.32 -2.92 -8.64
C ALA A 137 19.28 -1.97 -9.27
N LEU A 138 19.05 -2.08 -10.58
CA LEU A 138 18.06 -1.26 -11.29
C LEU A 138 16.64 -1.57 -10.83
N GLY A 139 16.29 -2.85 -10.63
CA GLY A 139 14.99 -3.22 -10.10
C GLY A 139 14.73 -2.60 -8.72
N LEU A 140 15.73 -2.60 -7.83
CA LEU A 140 15.63 -1.96 -6.51
C LEU A 140 15.52 -0.44 -6.63
N ALA A 141 16.36 0.17 -7.47
CA ALA A 141 16.37 1.61 -7.70
C ALA A 141 15.02 2.10 -8.23
N ILE A 142 14.43 1.41 -9.21
CA ILE A 142 13.10 1.74 -9.75
C ILE A 142 12.03 1.68 -8.66
N GLN A 143 12.04 0.65 -7.82
CA GLN A 143 11.07 0.56 -6.72
C GLN A 143 11.23 1.70 -5.73
N GLN A 144 12.45 2.15 -5.44
CA GLN A 144 12.74 3.20 -4.47
C GLN A 144 12.46 4.61 -5.01
N LEU A 145 12.89 4.90 -6.24
CA LEU A 145 12.74 6.22 -6.87
C LEU A 145 11.27 6.56 -7.13
N PHE A 146 10.43 5.56 -7.42
CA PHE A 146 9.03 5.74 -7.75
C PHE A 146 8.05 5.40 -6.61
N LYS A 147 8.47 5.52 -5.34
CA LYS A 147 7.61 5.36 -4.16
C LYS A 147 6.66 6.53 -3.91
N LYS A 148 7.04 7.75 -4.30
CA LYS A 148 6.27 8.94 -4.00
C LYS A 148 5.14 9.13 -5.02
N ARG A 149 3.90 9.30 -4.53
CA ARG A 149 2.75 9.67 -5.38
C ARG A 149 1.80 10.60 -4.67
N ASP A 150 1.48 11.68 -5.36
CA ASP A 150 0.55 12.70 -4.89
C ASP A 150 -0.84 12.52 -5.54
N TYR A 151 -1.87 12.48 -4.70
CA TYR A 151 -3.26 12.34 -5.05
C TYR A 151 -3.99 13.67 -4.91
N ARG A 152 -3.99 14.47 -5.98
CA ARG A 152 -4.81 15.71 -6.03
C ARG A 152 -6.30 15.40 -6.04
N ILE A 153 -7.05 16.03 -5.15
CA ILE A 153 -8.51 15.91 -4.96
C ILE A 153 -9.21 17.00 -5.79
N GLY A 154 -10.44 16.75 -6.25
CA GLY A 154 -11.29 17.71 -6.96
C GLY A 154 -11.49 17.43 -8.46
N LYS A 155 -10.45 17.07 -9.22
CA LYS A 155 -10.58 16.83 -10.68
C LYS A 155 -11.12 15.45 -11.04
N ARG A 156 -10.34 14.43 -10.75
CA ARG A 156 -10.64 13.01 -11.06
C ARG A 156 -10.75 12.16 -9.81
N ARG A 157 -10.69 12.78 -8.63
CA ARG A 157 -10.63 12.09 -7.35
C ARG A 157 -11.49 12.84 -6.34
N ARG A 158 -12.23 12.08 -5.55
CA ARG A 158 -13.11 12.59 -4.50
C ARG A 158 -12.73 11.92 -3.20
N LEU A 159 -12.57 12.71 -2.15
CA LEU A 159 -12.39 12.23 -0.79
C LEU A 159 -13.75 12.32 -0.08
N ARG A 160 -14.16 11.27 0.63
CA ARG A 160 -15.43 11.25 1.37
C ARG A 160 -15.34 10.35 2.59
N ILE A 161 -16.05 10.69 3.65
CA ILE A 161 -16.26 9.78 4.77
C ILE A 161 -17.37 8.80 4.38
N LEU A 162 -17.21 7.54 4.74
CA LEU A 162 -18.17 6.48 4.46
C LEU A 162 -18.51 5.78 5.77
N ASP A 163 -19.80 5.74 6.07
CA ASP A 163 -20.33 5.03 7.23
C ASP A 163 -20.85 3.66 6.82
N LEU A 164 -20.12 2.61 7.20
CA LEU A 164 -20.51 1.23 6.94
C LEU A 164 -21.58 0.72 7.92
N ARG A 165 -21.90 1.47 8.99
CA ARG A 165 -22.96 1.09 9.95
C ARG A 165 -24.33 1.02 9.31
N VAL A 166 -24.57 1.83 8.29
CA VAL A 166 -25.90 1.96 7.66
C VAL A 166 -26.24 0.78 6.74
N PHE A 167 -25.25 -0.06 6.39
CA PHE A 167 -25.40 -1.15 5.43
C PHE A 167 -25.40 -2.56 6.05
N ASN A 168 -25.31 -2.66 7.38
CA ASN A 168 -25.46 -3.91 8.15
C ASN A 168 -26.74 -3.83 8.99
#